data_AF-A0A5C3LRW0-F1
#
_entry.id   AF-A0A5C3LRW0-F1
#
_cell.length_a   1.000
_cell.length_b   1.000
_cell.length_c   1.000
_cell.angle_alpha   90.00
_cell.angle_beta   90.00
_cell.angle_gamma   90.00
#
_symmetry.space_group_name_H-M   'P 1'
#
loop_
_entity.id
_entity.type
_entity.pdbx_description
1 polymer ?
#
loop_
_entity_poly.entity_id
_entity_poly.type
_entity_poly.pdbx_seq_one_letter_code
_entity_poly.pdbx_strand_id
1 'polypeptide(L)'
;AAGSFIIASTLVKFIETEKDHPDDNLKVALYMTNGLDPVYYQVISTAVHENKTLQNKQLHILDRVLAIIGLAENPLSVTSLSILLERKAYHILQILVGLQAILLIPEKDDEPVKLFHTSLRDYLCSEWCSEELCINMQQSHAMLAIRCLQLVV
;
A
#
# COMPACT_ATOMS: atom_id res chain seq x y z
N ALA A 1 5.13 -18.81 -4.42
CA ALA A 1 5.92 -18.71 -5.66
C ALA A 1 5.61 -17.44 -6.47
N ALA A 2 4.35 -16.99 -6.60
CA ALA A 2 3.99 -15.81 -7.40
C ALA A 2 4.57 -14.46 -6.89
N GLY A 3 4.71 -14.28 -5.57
CA GLY A 3 5.22 -13.02 -4.98
C GLY A 3 6.67 -12.68 -5.35
N SER A 4 7.53 -13.69 -5.55
CA SER A 4 8.94 -13.46 -5.93
C SER A 4 9.10 -12.93 -7.34
N PHE A 5 8.20 -13.28 -8.26
CA PHE A 5 8.22 -12.77 -9.63
C PHE A 5 7.78 -11.31 -9.71
N ILE A 6 6.79 -10.91 -8.91
CA ILE A 6 6.31 -9.52 -8.86
C ILE A 6 7.42 -8.62 -8.32
N ILE A 7 8.08 -9.02 -7.23
CA ILE A 7 9.22 -8.27 -6.66
C ILE A 7 10.34 -8.14 -7.68
N ALA A 8 10.71 -9.22 -8.37
CA ALA A 8 11.74 -9.17 -9.42
C ALA A 8 11.32 -8.23 -10.57
N SER A 9 10.07 -8.27 -11.00
CA SER A 9 9.56 -7.40 -12.08
C SER A 9 9.53 -5.92 -11.69
N THR A 10 9.22 -5.62 -10.43
CA THR A 10 9.24 -4.25 -9.92
C THR A 10 10.67 -3.75 -9.76
N LEU A 11 11.59 -4.60 -9.31
CA LEU A 11 13.02 -4.26 -9.23
C LEU A 11 13.63 -3.98 -10.61
N VAL A 12 13.24 -4.77 -11.62
CA VAL A 12 13.64 -4.53 -13.02
C VAL A 12 13.07 -3.19 -13.50
N LYS A 13 11.78 -2.92 -13.26
CA LYS A 13 11.19 -1.62 -13.60
C LYS A 13 11.90 -0.46 -12.90
N PHE A 14 12.23 -0.59 -11.62
CA PHE A 14 12.99 0.43 -10.87
C PHE A 14 14.32 0.75 -11.57
N ILE A 15 15.08 -0.28 -11.96
CA ILE A 15 16.34 -0.12 -12.68
C ILE A 15 16.13 0.61 -14.03
N GLU A 16 15.05 0.31 -14.73
CA GLU A 16 14.75 0.82 -16.08
C GLU A 16 14.10 2.21 -16.12
N THR A 17 13.34 2.60 -15.09
CA THR A 17 12.43 3.77 -15.14
C THR A 17 12.83 4.94 -14.24
N GLU A 18 13.74 4.73 -13.28
CA GLU A 18 14.26 5.84 -12.47
C GLU A 18 15.14 6.79 -13.29
N LYS A 19 15.24 8.04 -12.85
CA LYS A 19 15.93 9.11 -13.60
C LYS A 19 17.44 8.91 -13.72
N ASP A 20 18.04 8.16 -12.80
CA ASP A 20 19.47 7.92 -12.76
C ASP A 20 19.90 6.79 -13.72
N HIS A 21 21.20 6.67 -13.96
CA HIS A 21 21.74 5.67 -14.88
C HIS A 21 21.43 4.24 -14.39
N PRO A 22 21.07 3.28 -15.27
CA PRO A 22 20.68 1.92 -14.87
C PRO A 22 21.72 1.20 -14.01
N ASP A 23 23.02 1.41 -14.25
CA ASP A 23 24.08 0.81 -13.43
C ASP A 23 24.11 1.36 -12.00
N ASP A 24 23.74 2.63 -11.80
CA ASP A 24 23.67 3.24 -10.48
C ASP A 24 22.39 2.80 -9.76
N ASN A 25 21.26 2.70 -10.47
CA ASN A 25 20.03 2.10 -9.96
C ASN A 25 20.23 0.63 -9.57
N LEU A 26 21.00 -0.13 -10.36
CA LEU A 26 21.34 -1.52 -10.06
C LEU A 26 22.20 -1.62 -8.79
N LYS A 27 23.18 -0.73 -8.61
CA LYS A 27 23.96 -0.69 -7.36
C LYS A 27 23.07 -0.35 -6.17
N VAL A 28 22.17 0.62 -6.31
CA VAL A 28 21.18 0.93 -5.26
C VAL A 28 20.36 -0.31 -4.93
N ALA A 29 19.82 -1.01 -5.93
CA ALA A 29 19.09 -2.27 -5.77
C ALA A 29 19.91 -3.37 -5.09
N LEU A 30 21.19 -3.52 -5.43
CA LEU A 30 22.11 -4.50 -4.85
C LEU A 30 22.50 -4.16 -3.40
N TYR A 31 22.57 -2.88 -3.06
CA TYR A 31 22.88 -2.36 -1.73
C TYR A 31 21.64 -1.95 -0.94
N MET A 32 20.43 -2.36 -1.36
CA MET A 32 19.23 -2.33 -0.51
C MET A 32 19.41 -3.33 0.65
N THR A 33 20.32 -3.03 1.58
CA THR A 33 20.55 -3.77 2.82
C THR A 33 19.33 -3.71 3.75
N ASN A 34 18.39 -2.81 3.45
CA ASN A 34 17.15 -2.59 4.20
C ASN A 34 15.94 -3.30 3.55
N GLY A 35 16.15 -4.13 2.51
CA GLY A 35 15.06 -4.94 1.94
C GLY A 35 14.16 -4.19 0.95
N LEU A 36 12.85 -4.33 1.11
CA LEU A 36 11.84 -3.90 0.14
C LEU A 36 11.41 -2.42 0.26
N ASP A 37 12.02 -1.65 1.16
CA ASP A 37 11.62 -0.27 1.47
C ASP A 37 11.61 0.67 0.26
N PRO A 38 12.61 0.68 -0.65
CA PRO A 38 12.56 1.55 -1.82
C PRO A 38 11.48 1.11 -2.82
N VAL A 39 11.20 -0.20 -2.89
CA VAL A 39 10.09 -0.73 -3.70
C VAL A 39 8.75 -0.24 -3.13
N TYR A 40 8.58 -0.28 -1.81
CA TYR A 40 7.39 0.26 -1.15
C TYR A 40 7.25 1.76 -1.40
N TYR A 41 8.34 2.52 -1.21
CA TYR A 41 8.36 3.95 -1.47
C TYR A 41 7.93 4.28 -2.90
N GLN A 42 8.50 3.61 -3.90
CA GLN A 42 8.23 3.87 -5.31
C GLN A 42 6.77 3.56 -5.65
N VAL A 43 6.27 2.38 -5.24
CA VAL A 43 4.88 1.95 -5.53
C VAL A 43 3.88 2.89 -4.87
N ILE A 44 4.08 3.23 -3.60
CA ILE A 44 3.16 4.11 -2.86
C ILE A 44 3.24 5.54 -3.41
N SER A 45 4.43 6.08 -3.68
CA SER A 45 4.60 7.43 -4.25
C SER A 45 3.96 7.54 -5.63
N THR A 46 4.08 6.50 -6.46
CA THR A 46 3.41 6.44 -7.76
C THR A 46 1.89 6.46 -7.59
N ALA A 47 1.35 5.63 -6.70
CA ALA A 47 -0.08 5.64 -6.40
C ALA A 47 -0.54 7.01 -5.87
N VAL A 48 0.23 7.66 -4.99
CA VAL A 48 -0.07 9.02 -4.52
C VAL A 48 -0.07 10.01 -5.68
N HIS A 49 0.93 9.96 -6.56
CA HIS A 49 1.03 10.87 -7.70
C HIS A 49 -0.15 10.70 -8.68
N GLU A 50 -0.48 9.46 -9.04
CA GLU A 50 -1.62 9.14 -9.90
C GLU A 50 -2.93 9.64 -9.28
N ASN A 51 -3.08 9.54 -7.96
CA ASN A 51 -4.26 10.04 -7.24
C ASN A 51 -4.24 11.55 -6.99
N LYS A 52 -3.07 12.22 -6.99
CA LYS A 52 -2.94 13.70 -6.96
C LYS A 52 -3.49 14.33 -8.24
N THR A 53 -3.45 13.62 -9.37
CA THR A 53 -4.09 14.07 -10.62
C THR A 53 -5.61 13.93 -10.62
N LEU A 54 -6.16 13.15 -9.67
CA LEU A 54 -7.58 12.97 -9.42
C LEU A 54 -8.06 13.90 -8.30
N GLN A 55 -9.38 13.94 -8.06
CA GLN A 55 -9.93 14.80 -6.99
C GLN A 55 -9.30 14.47 -5.62
N ASN A 56 -9.04 15.49 -4.78
CA ASN A 56 -8.49 15.36 -3.41
C ASN A 56 -9.16 14.25 -2.55
N LYS A 57 -10.42 13.92 -2.83
CA LYS A 57 -11.14 12.81 -2.18
C LYS A 57 -10.42 11.46 -2.32
N GLN A 58 -9.72 11.21 -3.42
CA GLN A 58 -9.12 9.90 -3.68
C GLN A 58 -7.78 9.70 -2.98
N LEU A 59 -7.01 10.78 -2.79
CA LEU A 59 -5.85 10.79 -1.90
C LEU A 59 -6.25 10.40 -0.47
N HIS A 60 -7.31 11.00 0.06
CA HIS A 60 -7.81 10.64 1.39
C HIS A 60 -8.28 9.17 1.50
N ILE A 61 -8.68 8.54 0.39
CA ILE A 61 -9.04 7.12 0.40
C ILE A 61 -7.77 6.27 0.41
N LEU A 62 -6.75 6.62 -0.40
CA LEU A 62 -5.46 5.93 -0.42
C LEU A 62 -4.82 5.89 0.97
N ASP A 63 -4.72 7.03 1.65
CA ASP A 63 -4.12 7.12 2.99
C ASP A 63 -4.84 6.22 3.98
N ARG A 64 -6.18 6.20 3.93
CA ARG A 64 -6.99 5.35 4.80
C ARG A 64 -6.87 3.87 4.43
N VAL A 65 -6.80 3.52 3.15
CA VAL A 65 -6.57 2.13 2.71
C VAL A 65 -5.21 1.64 3.22
N LEU A 66 -4.15 2.43 3.04
CA LEU A 66 -2.82 2.12 3.58
C LEU A 66 -2.86 1.97 5.10
N ALA A 67 -3.58 2.85 5.81
CA ALA A 67 -3.73 2.79 7.26
C ALA A 67 -4.40 1.50 7.71
N ILE A 68 -5.49 1.10 7.06
CA ILE A 68 -6.16 -0.15 7.41
C ILE A 68 -5.28 -1.36 7.08
N ILE A 69 -4.61 -1.37 5.92
CA ILE A 69 -3.74 -2.46 5.52
C ILE A 69 -2.55 -2.62 6.48
N GLY A 70 -1.98 -1.51 6.95
CA GLY A 70 -0.87 -1.50 7.91
C GLY A 70 -1.29 -1.95 9.31
N LEU A 71 -2.48 -1.54 9.77
CA LEU A 71 -2.92 -1.71 11.16
C LEU A 71 -3.80 -2.95 11.41
N ALA A 72 -4.54 -3.43 10.40
CA ALA A 72 -5.48 -4.54 10.60
C ALA A 72 -4.73 -5.83 10.92
N GLU A 73 -4.89 -6.39 12.11
CA GLU A 73 -4.22 -7.63 12.52
C GLU A 73 -4.43 -8.76 11.49
N ASN A 74 -5.67 -8.93 11.04
CA ASN A 74 -6.03 -9.88 9.99
C ASN A 74 -6.26 -9.17 8.64
N PRO A 75 -5.82 -9.76 7.51
CA PRO A 75 -6.13 -9.28 6.17
C PRO A 75 -7.64 -9.10 5.96
N LEU A 76 -8.03 -7.96 5.39
CA LEU A 76 -9.43 -7.62 5.10
C LEU A 76 -9.76 -7.80 3.63
N SER A 77 -11.02 -8.14 3.34
CA SER A 77 -11.53 -8.20 1.97
C SER A 77 -11.84 -6.81 1.42
N VAL A 78 -11.99 -6.71 0.10
CA VAL A 78 -12.43 -5.47 -0.56
C VAL A 78 -13.79 -5.04 -0.01
N THR A 79 -14.70 -6.00 0.19
CA THR A 79 -16.00 -5.76 0.81
C THR A 79 -15.86 -5.18 2.22
N SER A 80 -15.02 -5.77 3.08
CA SER A 80 -14.80 -5.26 4.45
C SER A 80 -14.18 -3.86 4.45
N LEU A 81 -13.21 -3.60 3.57
CA LEU A 81 -12.60 -2.28 3.39
C LEU A 81 -13.64 -1.24 2.94
N SER A 82 -14.53 -1.62 2.01
CA SER A 82 -15.59 -0.74 1.49
C SER A 82 -16.56 -0.29 2.61
N ILE A 83 -16.89 -1.23 3.51
CA ILE A 83 -17.78 -0.99 4.65
C ILE A 83 -17.08 -0.07 5.66
N LEU A 84 -15.84 -0.41 6.08
CA LEU A 84 -15.09 0.38 7.07
C LEU A 84 -14.80 1.81 6.60
N LEU A 85 -14.55 1.99 5.30
CA LEU A 85 -14.23 3.30 4.72
C LEU A 85 -15.46 4.08 4.26
N GLU A 86 -16.65 3.48 4.30
CA GLU A 86 -17.89 4.03 3.73
C GLU A 86 -17.69 4.46 2.27
N ARG A 87 -17.10 3.58 1.47
CA ARG A 87 -16.83 3.81 0.05
C ARG A 87 -17.29 2.62 -0.76
N LYS A 88 -17.68 2.86 -2.01
CA LYS A 88 -18.06 1.79 -2.93
C LYS A 88 -16.84 0.92 -3.24
N ALA A 89 -17.03 -0.40 -3.35
CA ALA A 89 -15.96 -1.38 -3.58
C ALA A 89 -15.08 -1.01 -4.80
N TYR A 90 -15.65 -0.51 -5.89
CA TYR A 90 -14.87 -0.12 -7.07
C TYR A 90 -13.86 1.02 -6.79
N HIS A 91 -14.15 1.93 -5.85
CA HIS A 91 -13.18 2.96 -5.45
C HIS A 91 -12.03 2.33 -4.66
N ILE A 92 -12.31 1.33 -3.83
CA ILE A 92 -11.29 0.59 -3.10
C ILE A 92 -10.43 -0.21 -4.07
N LEU A 93 -11.03 -0.95 -5.00
CA LEU A 93 -10.32 -1.70 -6.03
C LEU A 93 -9.40 -0.81 -6.86
N GLN A 94 -9.86 0.38 -7.27
CA GLN A 94 -9.03 1.31 -8.03
C GLN A 94 -7.75 1.70 -7.27
N ILE A 95 -7.85 1.93 -5.95
CA ILE A 95 -6.69 2.20 -5.10
C ILE A 95 -5.78 0.97 -5.00
N LEU A 96 -6.37 -0.20 -4.73
CA LEU A 96 -5.61 -1.44 -4.58
C LEU A 96 -4.83 -1.81 -5.84
N VAL A 97 -5.41 -1.59 -7.03
CA VAL A 97 -4.75 -1.83 -8.32
C VAL A 97 -3.48 -0.97 -8.47
N GLY A 98 -3.50 0.27 -8.00
CA GLY A 98 -2.28 1.11 -7.95
C GLY A 98 -1.19 0.55 -7.02
N LEU A 99 -1.57 -0.30 -6.06
CA LEU A 99 -0.69 -0.95 -5.09
C LEU A 99 -0.43 -2.43 -5.42
N GLN A 100 -0.85 -2.92 -6.60
CA GLN A 100 -0.79 -4.36 -6.96
C GLN A 100 0.62 -4.94 -6.98
N ALA A 101 1.65 -4.09 -7.05
CA ALA A 101 3.04 -4.52 -7.00
C ALA A 101 3.48 -5.00 -5.61
N ILE A 102 2.74 -4.63 -4.55
CA ILE A 102 3.05 -4.94 -3.15
C ILE A 102 1.91 -5.70 -2.44
N LEU A 103 0.76 -5.85 -3.11
CA LEU A 103 -0.44 -6.53 -2.62
C LEU A 103 -0.86 -7.67 -3.55
N LEU A 104 -1.31 -8.77 -2.97
CA LEU A 104 -2.12 -9.78 -3.64
C LEU A 104 -3.60 -9.39 -3.52
N ILE A 105 -4.19 -8.99 -4.64
CA ILE A 105 -5.61 -8.69 -4.76
C ILE A 105 -6.34 -9.98 -5.19
N PRO A 106 -7.36 -10.44 -4.44
CA PRO A 106 -8.10 -11.65 -4.79
C PRO A 106 -9.05 -11.42 -5.97
N GLU A 107 -9.49 -12.50 -6.62
CA GLU A 107 -10.46 -12.44 -7.72
C GLU A 107 -11.88 -12.11 -7.24
N LYS A 108 -12.21 -12.46 -5.98
CA LYS A 108 -13.51 -12.20 -5.36
C LYS A 108 -13.37 -11.13 -4.29
N ASP A 109 -14.30 -10.18 -4.30
CA ASP A 109 -14.30 -9.04 -3.37
C ASP A 109 -14.44 -9.42 -1.90
N ASP A 110 -14.99 -10.59 -1.60
CA ASP A 110 -15.17 -11.11 -0.23
C ASP A 110 -13.96 -11.90 0.28
N GLU A 111 -12.99 -12.19 -0.58
CA GLU A 111 -11.73 -12.82 -0.17
C GLU A 111 -10.73 -11.74 0.31
N PRO A 112 -9.78 -12.08 1.20
CA PRO A 112 -8.89 -11.09 1.80
C PRO A 112 -7.79 -10.60 0.85
N VAL A 113 -7.55 -9.29 0.85
CA VAL A 113 -6.38 -8.66 0.23
C VAL A 113 -5.16 -8.94 1.10
N LYS A 114 -4.12 -9.54 0.53
CA LYS A 114 -2.92 -9.95 1.29
C LYS A 114 -1.72 -9.12 0.91
N LEU A 115 -0.79 -8.95 1.85
CA LEU A 115 0.52 -8.39 1.58
C LEU A 115 1.39 -9.46 0.92
N PHE A 116 2.26 -9.08 -0.02
CA PHE A 116 3.27 -10.02 -0.51
C PHE A 116 4.34 -10.31 0.54
N HIS A 117 4.59 -9.36 1.45
CA HIS A 117 5.56 -9.52 2.52
C HIS A 117 5.14 -8.73 3.76
N THR A 118 5.41 -9.26 4.96
CA THR A 118 5.01 -8.66 6.23
C THR A 118 5.74 -7.36 6.52
N SER A 119 6.97 -7.18 6.00
CA SER A 119 7.75 -5.95 6.19
C SER A 119 7.11 -4.71 5.57
N LEU A 120 6.08 -4.85 4.73
CA LEU A 120 5.29 -3.69 4.31
C LEU A 120 4.58 -3.04 5.50
N ARG A 121 4.12 -3.81 6.50
CA ARG A 121 3.56 -3.22 7.72
C ARG A 121 4.61 -2.48 8.50
N ASP A 122 5.78 -3.10 8.67
CA ASP A 122 6.90 -2.49 9.38
C ASP A 122 7.31 -1.17 8.70
N TYR A 123 7.34 -1.15 7.37
CA TYR A 123 7.60 0.05 6.56
C TYR A 123 6.56 1.15 6.80
N LEU A 124 5.26 0.84 6.64
CA LEU A 124 4.16 1.80 6.80
C LEU A 124 4.04 2.36 8.21
N CYS A 125 4.51 1.61 9.21
CA CYS A 125 4.49 1.94 10.62
C CYS A 125 5.83 2.51 11.14
N SER A 126 6.86 2.61 10.29
CA SER A 126 8.16 3.11 10.72
C SER A 126 8.18 4.65 10.78
N GLU A 127 8.88 5.20 11.78
CA GLU A 127 9.15 6.65 11.88
C GLU A 127 10.04 7.18 10.74
N TRP A 128 10.61 6.28 9.92
CA TRP A 128 11.53 6.57 8.82
C TRP A 128 10.84 6.57 7.46
N CYS A 129 9.55 6.26 7.39
CA CYS A 129 8.79 6.44 6.16
C CYS A 129 8.78 7.94 5.81
N SER A 130 8.97 8.29 4.54
CA SER A 130 8.96 9.69 4.08
C SER A 130 7.76 10.43 4.68
N GLU A 131 7.95 11.64 5.22
CA GLU A 131 6.92 12.38 5.97
C GLU A 131 5.55 12.43 5.26
N GLU A 132 5.51 12.38 3.93
CA GLU A 132 4.27 12.35 3.12
C GLU A 132 3.52 11.01 3.10
N LEU A 133 4.18 9.89 3.43
CA LEU A 133 3.64 8.53 3.34
C LEU A 133 3.46 7.84 4.71
N CYS A 134 3.95 8.49 5.76
CA CYS A 134 3.90 8.01 7.13
C CYS A 134 2.46 7.96 7.64
N ILE A 135 2.01 6.79 8.09
CA ILE A 135 0.68 6.64 8.65
C ILE A 135 0.68 7.14 10.08
N ASN A 136 -0.17 8.12 10.40
CA ASN A 136 -0.40 8.48 11.79
C ASN A 136 -1.15 7.34 12.49
N MET A 137 -0.39 6.46 13.17
CA MET A 137 -0.94 5.26 13.80
C MET A 137 -2.00 5.58 14.85
N GLN A 138 -1.78 6.59 15.70
CA GLN A 138 -2.71 6.93 16.78
C GLN A 138 -4.07 7.37 16.24
N GLN A 139 -4.07 8.29 15.27
CA GLN A 139 -5.31 8.75 14.64
C GLN A 139 -6.00 7.64 13.85
N SER A 140 -5.22 6.81 13.16
CA SER A 140 -5.73 5.72 12.34
C SER A 140 -6.33 4.59 13.17
N HIS A 141 -5.71 4.21 14.30
CA HIS A 141 -6.27 3.25 15.25
C HIS A 141 -7.57 3.77 15.88
N ALA A 142 -7.61 5.03 16.31
CA ALA A 142 -8.82 5.61 16.87
C ALA A 142 -9.97 5.64 15.85
N MET A 143 -9.70 6.07 14.62
CA MET A 143 -10.66 6.03 13.51
C MET A 143 -11.18 4.61 13.29
N LEU A 144 -10.29 3.63 13.16
CA LEU A 144 -10.66 2.23 12.94
C LEU A 144 -11.52 1.66 14.06
N ALA A 145 -11.13 1.88 15.32
CA ALA A 145 -11.87 1.41 16.48
C ALA A 145 -13.30 1.98 16.51
N ILE A 146 -13.45 3.29 16.26
CA ILE A 146 -14.76 3.95 16.19
C ILE A 146 -15.60 3.33 15.07
N ARG A 147 -15.01 3.11 13.88
CA ARG A 147 -15.73 2.50 12.75
C ARG A 147 -16.18 1.07 13.06
N CYS A 148 -15.32 0.26 13.66
CA CYS A 148 -15.69 -1.09 14.06
C CYS A 148 -16.85 -1.09 15.06
N LEU A 149 -16.82 -0.19 16.07
CA LEU A 149 -17.91 -0.07 17.05
C LEU A 149 -19.24 0.33 16.39
N GLN A 150 -19.22 1.24 15.40
CA GLN A 150 -20.41 1.65 14.66
C GLN A 150 -21.04 0.52 13.81
N LEU A 151 -20.29 -0.53 13.49
CA LEU A 151 -20.78 -1.66 12.68
C LEU A 151 -21.31 -2.81 13.53
N VAL A 152 -20.92 -2.88 14.81
CA VAL A 152 -21.31 -3.95 15.75
C VAL A 152 -22.52 -3.54 16.59
N VAL A 153 -22.81 -2.24 16.70
CA VAL A 153 -23.97 -1.67 17.40
C VAL A 153 -25.10 -1.44 16.41
#